data_AF-A0A6M7WPT2-F1
#
_entry.id   AF-A0A6M7WPT2-F1
#
_cell.length_a   1.000
_cell.length_b   1.000
_cell.length_c   1.000
_cell.angle_alpha   90.00
_cell.angle_beta   90.00
_cell.angle_gamma   90.00
#
_symmetry.space_group_name_H-M   'P 1'
#
loop_
_entity.id
_entity.type
_entity.pdbx_description
1 polymer ?
#
loop_
_entity_poly.entity_id
_entity_poly.type
_entity_poly.pdbx_seq_one_letter_code
_entity_poly.pdbx_strand_id
1 'polypeptide(L)'
;MNSRMQRDFGKRTSNVASSKSIVVTPGGPSMADYAFYGALGLPLLAVIGFLGVLLKDPPSRDDKLAPSQPATSAYDGGLLTEATRVDPGEPVATYTVQKVTSEGAGIVNVINSRYSDNTGAWFTNARYDCNKGTRFTLAGGESQSSMSTKSNDYKWAYLVDGSSASFVARFACSRAGLKLHVSD
;
A
#
# COMPACT_ATOMS: atom_id res chain seq x y z
N MET A 1 -24.08 -0.18 -37.16
CA MET A 1 -23.16 -1.29 -36.86
C MET A 1 -21.95 -1.19 -37.79
N ASN A 2 -20.75 -0.92 -37.26
CA ASN A 2 -19.57 -0.65 -38.07
C ASN A 2 -18.37 -1.47 -37.55
N SER A 3 -18.03 -2.53 -38.29
CA SER A 3 -17.15 -3.64 -37.89
C SER A 3 -15.67 -3.40 -38.23
N ARG A 4 -15.11 -2.24 -37.89
CA ARG A 4 -13.73 -1.85 -38.27
C ARG A 4 -12.76 -1.54 -37.13
N MET A 5 -13.05 -1.95 -35.89
CA MET A 5 -12.13 -1.74 -34.74
C MET A 5 -11.52 -3.02 -34.14
N GLN A 6 -11.82 -4.20 -34.67
CA GLN A 6 -11.35 -5.48 -34.10
C GLN A 6 -10.11 -6.10 -34.78
N ARG A 7 -9.37 -5.37 -35.63
CA ARG A 7 -8.26 -5.95 -36.42
C ARG A 7 -6.85 -5.41 -36.15
N ASP A 8 -6.63 -4.64 -35.08
CA ASP A 8 -5.29 -4.12 -34.75
C ASP A 8 -4.64 -4.69 -33.48
N PHE A 9 -5.26 -5.67 -32.81
CA PHE A 9 -4.63 -6.36 -31.67
C PHE A 9 -3.73 -7.55 -32.07
N GLY A 10 -3.53 -7.81 -33.37
CA GLY A 10 -2.93 -9.04 -33.88
C GLY A 10 -1.58 -8.92 -34.61
N LYS A 11 -0.92 -7.75 -34.64
CA LYS A 11 0.32 -7.56 -35.42
C LYS A 11 1.43 -6.83 -34.65
N ARG A 12 1.95 -7.43 -33.56
CA ARG A 12 3.28 -7.08 -33.03
C ARG A 12 4.10 -8.29 -32.52
N THR A 13 3.84 -9.49 -33.03
CA THR A 13 4.63 -10.69 -32.74
C THR A 13 5.24 -11.28 -34.01
N SER A 14 6.13 -10.52 -34.66
CA SER A 14 7.01 -11.04 -35.71
C SER A 14 8.19 -10.10 -35.88
N ASN A 15 9.19 -10.26 -35.00
CA ASN A 15 10.58 -9.89 -35.24
C ASN A 15 11.44 -10.71 -34.25
N VAL A 16 11.42 -12.04 -34.43
CA VAL A 16 12.41 -12.93 -33.85
C VAL A 16 13.40 -13.25 -34.96
N ALA A 17 14.53 -12.55 -34.96
CA ALA A 17 15.74 -12.99 -35.64
C ALA A 17 16.97 -12.40 -34.92
N SER A 18 17.62 -13.28 -34.15
CA SER A 18 19.07 -13.42 -33.96
C SER A 18 19.91 -12.19 -33.56
N SER A 19 20.53 -12.24 -32.37
CA SER A 19 21.99 -12.49 -32.21
C SER A 19 22.54 -12.10 -30.83
N LYS A 20 23.47 -12.92 -30.34
CA LYS A 20 24.41 -12.80 -29.20
C LYS A 20 23.93 -13.17 -27.79
N SER A 21 24.15 -14.45 -27.47
CA SER A 21 24.36 -14.94 -26.10
C SER A 21 25.58 -14.28 -25.46
N ILE A 22 25.39 -13.65 -24.29
CA ILE A 22 26.47 -13.37 -23.35
C ILE A 22 26.32 -14.38 -22.21
N VAL A 23 27.30 -15.27 -22.10
CA VAL A 23 27.44 -16.20 -20.98
C VAL A 23 27.91 -15.40 -19.77
N VAL A 24 27.11 -15.36 -18.71
CA VAL A 24 27.55 -14.86 -17.39
C VAL A 24 27.49 -16.03 -16.42
N THR A 25 28.67 -16.50 -16.04
CA THR A 25 28.90 -17.56 -15.05
C THR A 25 28.51 -17.08 -13.64
N PRO A 26 27.80 -17.87 -12.83
CA PRO A 26 27.54 -17.53 -11.43
C PRO A 26 28.76 -17.87 -10.56
N GLY A 27 29.43 -16.84 -10.04
CA GLY A 27 30.39 -16.97 -8.93
C GLY A 27 29.65 -16.80 -7.60
N GLY A 28 29.68 -17.82 -6.74
CA GLY A 28 29.01 -17.81 -5.43
C GLY A 28 29.64 -16.85 -4.42
N PRO A 29 28.92 -16.50 -3.34
CA PRO A 29 29.47 -15.66 -2.28
C PRO A 29 30.34 -16.47 -1.31
N SER A 30 31.64 -16.14 -1.24
CA SER A 30 32.54 -16.57 -0.17
C SER A 30 32.48 -15.60 1.00
N MET A 31 32.27 -16.11 2.21
CA MET A 31 32.49 -15.38 3.45
C MET A 31 33.98 -15.11 3.67
N ALA A 32 34.37 -13.85 3.81
CA ALA A 32 35.53 -13.39 4.58
C ALA A 32 35.58 -11.85 4.51
N ASP A 33 36.14 -11.23 5.55
CA ASP A 33 36.62 -9.84 5.60
C ASP A 33 35.62 -8.74 6.01
N TYR A 34 35.16 -8.84 7.26
CA TYR A 34 34.86 -7.63 8.06
C TYR A 34 35.69 -7.63 9.34
N ALA A 35 36.83 -6.97 9.24
CA ALA A 35 37.77 -6.56 10.29
C ALA A 35 38.62 -5.49 9.61
N PHE A 36 38.94 -4.30 10.13
CA PHE A 36 39.00 -3.73 11.47
C PHE A 36 39.56 -2.29 11.18
N TYR A 37 39.09 -1.14 11.71
CA TYR A 37 39.50 -0.51 12.97
C TYR A 37 39.07 0.97 12.97
N GLY A 38 38.83 1.48 14.18
CA GLY A 38 38.69 2.91 14.52
C GLY A 38 37.64 3.10 15.61
N ALA A 39 37.73 2.44 16.77
CA ALA A 39 38.54 2.82 17.94
C ALA A 39 38.28 4.25 18.45
N LEU A 40 37.62 4.33 19.62
CA LEU A 40 37.59 5.35 20.69
C LEU A 40 36.21 5.20 21.37
N GLY A 41 35.99 4.82 22.62
CA GLY A 41 36.80 4.55 23.80
C GLY A 41 35.86 4.71 25.00
N LEU A 42 35.86 3.76 25.95
CA LEU A 42 35.51 3.92 27.38
C LEU A 42 35.41 2.53 28.05
N PRO A 43 36.33 2.18 28.97
CA PRO A 43 36.20 1.01 29.82
C PRO A 43 35.63 1.42 31.19
N LEU A 44 34.72 0.64 31.76
CA LEU A 44 34.64 0.53 33.22
C LEU A 44 34.13 -0.85 33.64
N LEU A 45 35.03 -1.57 34.30
CA LEU A 45 34.83 -2.80 35.06
C LEU A 45 33.93 -2.53 36.28
N ALA A 46 33.13 -3.51 36.70
CA ALA A 46 33.08 -3.94 38.10
C ALA A 46 32.28 -5.24 38.25
N VAL A 47 33.01 -6.32 38.52
CA VAL A 47 32.52 -7.56 39.12
C VAL A 47 32.23 -7.29 40.59
N ILE A 48 31.03 -7.60 41.08
CA ILE A 48 30.74 -7.80 42.51
C ILE A 48 29.82 -9.02 42.62
N GLY A 49 30.33 -10.10 43.20
CA GLY A 49 29.55 -11.28 43.54
C GLY A 49 28.79 -11.11 44.85
N PHE A 50 27.74 -11.91 45.06
CA PHE A 50 27.37 -12.37 46.40
C PHE A 50 26.55 -13.66 46.31
N LEU A 51 26.99 -14.64 47.09
CA LEU A 51 26.40 -15.95 47.31
C LEU A 51 25.37 -15.84 48.45
N GLY A 52 24.18 -16.41 48.27
CA GLY A 52 23.31 -16.89 49.37
C GLY A 52 22.27 -15.92 49.94
N VAL A 53 20.99 -16.32 49.92
CA VAL A 53 20.23 -16.77 51.10
C VAL A 53 18.79 -17.13 50.71
N LEU A 54 18.38 -18.31 51.18
CA LEU A 54 17.03 -18.89 51.27
C LEU A 54 15.91 -17.90 51.60
N LEU A 55 14.72 -18.09 51.02
CA LEU A 55 13.38 -17.90 51.61
C LEU A 55 12.33 -18.40 50.56
N LYS A 56 11.84 -19.64 50.66
CA LYS A 56 10.57 -20.03 51.32
C LYS A 56 9.31 -19.71 50.46
N ASP A 57 8.87 -20.72 49.71
CA ASP A 57 7.53 -20.87 49.09
C ASP A 57 6.38 -20.94 50.13
N PRO A 58 5.06 -20.92 49.78
CA PRO A 58 4.28 -20.29 48.68
C PRO A 58 2.96 -19.64 49.24
N PRO A 59 1.88 -19.29 48.47
CA PRO A 59 0.97 -20.28 47.83
C PRO A 59 0.35 -19.87 46.46
N SER A 60 -0.18 -20.90 45.81
CA SER A 60 -1.03 -20.96 44.63
C SER A 60 -1.92 -19.74 44.31
N ARG A 61 -1.93 -19.36 43.03
CA ARG A 61 -3.10 -18.79 42.38
C ARG A 61 -3.32 -19.47 41.03
N ASP A 62 -4.49 -20.10 40.92
CA ASP A 62 -5.07 -20.57 39.68
C ASP A 62 -5.28 -19.39 38.74
N ASP A 63 -4.34 -19.15 37.84
CA ASP A 63 -4.61 -18.31 36.68
C ASP A 63 -5.46 -19.13 35.72
N LYS A 64 -6.78 -18.97 35.86
CA LYS A 64 -7.75 -19.26 34.81
C LYS A 64 -7.21 -18.65 33.52
N LEU A 65 -6.75 -19.50 32.59
CA LEU A 65 -6.67 -19.12 31.19
C LEU A 65 -8.10 -18.75 30.76
N ALA A 66 -8.41 -17.46 30.85
CA ALA A 66 -9.50 -16.90 30.07
C ALA A 66 -9.16 -17.20 28.60
N PRO A 67 -10.07 -17.78 27.81
CA PRO A 67 -9.84 -17.93 26.38
C PRO A 67 -9.61 -16.51 25.84
N SER A 68 -8.41 -16.29 25.31
CA SER A 68 -8.06 -15.09 24.58
C SER A 68 -9.09 -14.91 23.47
N GLN A 69 -10.03 -13.99 23.68
CA GLN A 69 -10.92 -13.55 22.61
C GLN A 69 -10.02 -13.14 21.44
N PRO A 70 -10.29 -13.60 20.20
CA PRO A 70 -9.53 -13.15 19.06
C PRO A 70 -9.62 -11.63 19.03
N ALA A 71 -8.47 -10.97 19.16
CA ALA A 71 -8.39 -9.53 19.01
C ALA A 71 -8.96 -9.21 17.63
N THR A 72 -10.16 -8.63 17.61
CA THR A 72 -10.72 -8.05 16.40
C THR A 72 -9.71 -7.00 15.96
N SER A 73 -8.98 -7.28 14.88
CA SER A 73 -8.00 -6.33 14.36
C SER A 73 -8.74 -5.02 14.11
N ALA A 74 -8.39 -3.97 14.86
CA ALA A 74 -8.98 -2.66 14.69
C ALA A 74 -8.85 -2.26 13.21
N TYR A 75 -9.96 -1.86 12.61
CA TYR A 75 -9.99 -1.41 11.23
C TYR A 75 -9.06 -0.19 11.06
N ASP A 76 -8.03 -0.32 10.22
CA ASP A 76 -7.09 0.75 9.91
C ASP A 76 -7.53 1.52 8.66
N GLY A 77 -8.56 2.35 8.82
CA GLY A 77 -9.08 3.24 7.78
C GLY A 77 -8.40 4.60 7.70
N GLY A 78 -7.42 4.88 8.57
CA GLY A 78 -6.84 6.21 8.75
C GLY A 78 -7.89 7.22 9.23
N LEU A 79 -8.22 8.21 8.39
CA LEU A 79 -9.27 9.21 8.63
C LEU A 79 -10.69 8.65 8.48
N LEU A 80 -10.84 7.37 8.12
CA LEU A 80 -12.12 6.68 8.06
C LEU A 80 -12.29 5.75 9.26
N THR A 81 -13.50 5.75 9.83
CA THR A 81 -13.92 4.80 10.88
C THR A 81 -14.42 3.48 10.30
N GLU A 82 -14.86 3.47 9.04
CA GLU A 82 -15.32 2.29 8.29
C GLU A 82 -15.17 2.49 6.77
N ALA A 83 -15.25 1.41 6.01
CA ALA A 83 -15.19 1.47 4.55
C ALA A 83 -16.47 2.12 4.02
N THR A 84 -16.32 3.17 3.20
CA THR A 84 -17.46 3.99 2.77
C THR A 84 -17.70 3.84 1.27
N ARG A 85 -18.94 3.51 0.89
CA ARG A 85 -19.37 3.53 -0.51
C ARG A 85 -19.44 4.97 -1.02
N VAL A 86 -18.89 5.20 -2.21
CA VAL A 86 -19.06 6.44 -2.97
C VAL A 86 -19.75 6.13 -4.29
N ASP A 87 -20.69 6.98 -4.68
CA ASP A 87 -21.48 6.79 -5.89
C ASP A 87 -21.15 7.87 -6.93
N PRO A 88 -20.32 7.54 -7.94
CA PRO A 88 -20.03 8.44 -9.05
C PRO A 88 -21.11 8.41 -10.14
N GLY A 89 -22.23 7.70 -9.95
CA GLY A 89 -23.28 7.56 -10.96
C GLY A 89 -22.98 6.52 -12.05
N GLU A 90 -22.02 5.61 -11.82
CA GLU A 90 -21.73 4.51 -12.73
C GLU A 90 -22.69 3.32 -12.46
N PRO A 91 -23.58 2.94 -13.40
CA PRO A 91 -24.66 1.99 -13.12
C PRO A 91 -24.18 0.55 -12.88
N VAL A 92 -22.99 0.20 -13.38
CA VAL A 92 -22.45 -1.16 -13.34
C VAL A 92 -21.24 -1.30 -12.43
N ALA A 93 -20.93 -0.27 -11.63
CA ALA A 93 -19.76 -0.27 -10.77
C ALA A 93 -20.04 0.34 -9.40
N THR A 94 -19.60 -0.36 -8.36
CA THR A 94 -19.61 0.14 -6.99
C THR A 94 -18.21 0.61 -6.64
N TYR A 95 -18.09 1.80 -6.07
CA TYR A 95 -16.83 2.32 -5.56
C TYR A 95 -16.84 2.38 -4.04
N THR A 96 -15.80 1.87 -3.40
CA THR A 96 -15.67 1.86 -1.94
C THR A 96 -14.31 2.41 -1.53
N VAL A 97 -14.30 3.42 -0.67
CA VAL A 97 -13.08 3.98 -0.08
C VAL A 97 -12.79 3.25 1.23
N GLN A 98 -11.62 2.64 1.33
CA GLN A 98 -11.23 1.76 2.44
C GLN A 98 -10.21 2.43 3.37
N LYS A 99 -9.42 3.36 2.86
CA LYS A 99 -8.45 4.07 3.69
C LYS A 99 -8.25 5.45 3.14
N VAL A 100 -8.19 6.43 4.04
CA VAL A 100 -7.77 7.80 3.71
C VAL A 100 -6.73 8.22 4.74
N THR A 101 -5.57 8.66 4.29
CA THR A 101 -4.52 9.20 5.17
C THR A 101 -4.07 10.55 4.63
N SER A 102 -3.94 11.54 5.51
CA SER A 102 -3.35 12.83 5.14
C SER A 102 -1.82 12.70 5.10
N GLU A 103 -1.20 13.15 4.01
CA GLU A 103 0.26 13.27 3.90
C GLU A 103 0.74 14.71 4.20
N GLY A 104 -0.19 15.63 4.50
CA GLY A 104 0.09 17.06 4.64
C GLY A 104 0.15 17.79 3.30
N ALA A 105 0.35 19.11 3.34
CA ALA A 105 0.46 19.97 2.15
C ALA A 105 -0.70 19.87 1.13
N GLY A 106 -1.90 19.48 1.59
CA GLY A 106 -3.07 19.29 0.73
C GLY A 106 -3.10 17.94 -0.02
N ILE A 107 -2.21 17.01 0.31
CA ILE A 107 -2.13 15.69 -0.31
C ILE A 107 -2.80 14.65 0.61
N VAL A 108 -3.66 13.82 0.01
CA VAL A 108 -4.25 12.65 0.65
C VAL A 108 -3.88 11.38 -0.09
N ASN A 109 -3.61 10.32 0.65
CA ASN A 109 -3.37 8.98 0.13
C ASN A 109 -4.58 8.11 0.43
N VAL A 110 -5.04 7.38 -0.58
CA VAL A 110 -6.33 6.71 -0.58
C VAL A 110 -6.17 5.30 -1.10
N ILE A 111 -6.76 4.35 -0.38
CA ILE A 111 -7.04 3.02 -0.91
C ILE A 111 -8.54 2.94 -1.19
N ASN A 112 -8.88 2.67 -2.45
CA ASN A 112 -10.27 2.47 -2.87
C ASN A 112 -10.39 1.20 -3.72
N SER A 113 -11.59 0.66 -3.80
CA SER A 113 -11.95 -0.41 -4.74
C SER A 113 -13.04 0.04 -5.68
N ARG A 114 -13.01 -0.55 -6.88
CA ARG A 114 -14.10 -0.60 -7.84
C ARG A 114 -14.53 -2.05 -7.97
N TYR A 115 -15.80 -2.35 -7.75
CA TYR A 115 -16.39 -3.67 -8.01
C TYR A 115 -17.39 -3.57 -9.15
N SER A 116 -17.32 -4.50 -10.10
CA SER A 116 -18.38 -4.72 -11.09
C SER A 116 -18.50 -6.19 -11.40
N ASP A 117 -19.71 -6.68 -11.65
CA ASP A 117 -19.97 -8.10 -11.94
C ASP A 117 -19.17 -8.61 -13.15
N ASN A 118 -18.87 -7.73 -14.10
CA ASN A 118 -18.15 -8.07 -15.34
C ASN A 118 -16.64 -8.20 -15.18
N THR A 119 -16.03 -7.47 -14.23
CA THR A 119 -14.56 -7.40 -14.10
C THR A 119 -14.06 -7.76 -12.70
N GLY A 120 -14.95 -8.09 -11.77
CA GLY A 120 -14.60 -8.32 -10.38
C GLY A 120 -14.19 -7.03 -9.64
N ALA A 121 -13.47 -7.22 -8.53
CA ALA A 121 -12.93 -6.14 -7.72
C ALA A 121 -11.56 -5.70 -8.25
N TRP A 122 -11.35 -4.39 -8.28
CA TRP A 122 -10.04 -3.79 -8.51
C TRP A 122 -9.76 -2.77 -7.43
N PHE A 123 -8.67 -2.97 -6.69
CA PHE A 123 -8.15 -2.09 -5.66
C PHE A 123 -7.13 -1.14 -6.27
N THR A 124 -7.15 0.09 -5.81
CA THR A 124 -6.24 1.15 -6.25
C THR A 124 -5.74 1.89 -5.02
N ASN A 125 -4.43 2.06 -4.96
CA ASN A 125 -3.78 2.98 -4.03
C ASN A 125 -3.35 4.21 -4.84
N ALA A 126 -3.86 5.39 -4.47
CA ALA A 126 -3.57 6.63 -5.17
C ALA A 126 -3.39 7.80 -4.20
N ARG A 127 -2.51 8.73 -4.57
CA ARG A 127 -2.43 10.06 -3.98
C ARG A 127 -3.28 11.03 -4.76
N TYR A 128 -3.91 11.95 -4.05
CA TYR A 128 -4.63 13.08 -4.61
C TYR A 128 -4.07 14.38 -4.01
N ASP A 129 -3.69 15.32 -4.87
CA ASP A 129 -3.40 16.70 -4.46
C ASP A 129 -4.72 17.47 -4.54
N CYS A 130 -5.31 17.76 -3.38
CA CYS A 130 -6.59 18.43 -3.26
C CYS A 130 -6.55 19.88 -3.77
N ASN A 131 -5.38 20.52 -3.73
CA ASN A 131 -5.19 21.91 -4.15
C ASN A 131 -5.04 22.04 -5.66
N LYS A 132 -4.43 21.04 -6.31
CA LYS A 132 -4.15 21.05 -7.76
C LYS A 132 -5.13 20.22 -8.57
N GLY A 133 -5.95 19.38 -7.92
CA GLY A 133 -6.88 18.50 -8.61
C GLY A 133 -6.17 17.44 -9.43
N THR A 134 -5.09 16.88 -8.90
CA THR A 134 -4.29 15.86 -9.60
C THR A 134 -4.26 14.55 -8.83
N ARG A 135 -4.08 13.45 -9.55
CA ARG A 135 -3.95 12.08 -9.03
C ARG A 135 -2.61 11.49 -9.41
N PHE A 136 -2.00 10.73 -8.51
CA PHE A 136 -0.87 9.86 -8.76
C PHE A 136 -1.22 8.43 -8.32
N THR A 137 -1.20 7.47 -9.23
CA THR A 137 -1.51 6.07 -8.89
C THR A 137 -0.26 5.35 -8.42
N LEU A 138 -0.27 4.88 -7.16
CA LEU A 138 0.85 4.19 -6.53
C LEU A 138 0.84 2.68 -6.80
N ALA A 139 -0.35 2.06 -6.73
CA ALA A 139 -0.49 0.62 -6.91
C ALA A 139 -1.91 0.24 -7.34
N GLY A 140 -2.05 -0.96 -7.90
CA GLY A 140 -3.34 -1.57 -8.19
C GLY A 140 -3.27 -3.10 -8.19
N GLY A 141 -4.42 -3.75 -7.99
CA GLY A 141 -4.54 -5.21 -7.97
C GLY A 141 -5.96 -5.68 -7.71
N GLU A 142 -6.22 -6.98 -7.80
CA GLU A 142 -7.55 -7.58 -7.62
C GLU A 142 -7.97 -7.67 -6.13
N SER A 143 -7.01 -7.50 -5.23
CA SER A 143 -7.19 -7.45 -3.78
C SER A 143 -6.26 -6.43 -3.15
N GLN A 144 -6.56 -5.99 -1.92
CA GLN A 144 -5.69 -5.07 -1.18
C GLN A 144 -4.27 -5.65 -0.97
N SER A 145 -4.15 -6.96 -0.75
CA SER A 145 -2.86 -7.66 -0.57
C SER A 145 -2.10 -7.92 -1.88
N SER A 146 -2.79 -7.95 -3.02
CA SER A 146 -2.18 -8.16 -4.34
C SER A 146 -1.83 -6.85 -5.06
N MET A 147 -2.07 -5.70 -4.43
CA MET A 147 -1.69 -4.41 -5.01
C MET A 147 -0.19 -4.36 -5.30
N SER A 148 0.15 -4.29 -6.58
CA SER A 148 1.54 -4.18 -7.01
C SER A 148 1.86 -2.72 -7.32
N THR A 149 3.06 -2.29 -6.92
CA THR A 149 3.58 -0.97 -7.28
C THR A 149 3.95 -0.86 -8.76
N LYS A 150 3.88 -1.95 -9.55
CA LYS A 150 4.11 -1.99 -11.01
C LYS A 150 3.00 -1.28 -11.82
N SER A 151 2.44 -0.21 -11.29
CA SER A 151 1.47 0.64 -12.01
C SER A 151 2.14 1.26 -13.24
N ASN A 152 1.39 1.41 -14.33
CA ASN A 152 1.88 2.01 -15.57
C ASN A 152 1.90 3.55 -15.55
N ASP A 153 1.34 4.19 -14.51
CA ASP A 153 1.13 5.65 -14.44
C ASP A 153 1.86 6.31 -13.25
N TYR A 154 3.19 6.34 -13.29
CA TYR A 154 4.02 7.06 -12.31
C TYR A 154 4.11 8.58 -12.58
N LYS A 155 2.99 9.21 -12.92
CA LYS A 155 2.93 10.65 -13.13
C LYS A 155 1.67 11.22 -12.49
N TRP A 156 1.78 12.47 -12.05
CA TRP A 156 0.60 13.25 -11.69
C TRP A 156 -0.22 13.51 -12.95
N ALA A 157 -1.50 13.18 -12.90
CA ALA A 157 -2.47 13.45 -13.95
C ALA A 157 -3.60 14.31 -13.40
N TYR A 158 -4.10 15.26 -14.18
CA TYR A 158 -5.26 16.04 -13.81
C TYR A 158 -6.49 15.15 -13.67
N LEU A 159 -7.29 15.42 -12.65
CA LEU A 159 -8.60 14.84 -12.49
C LEU A 159 -9.55 15.51 -13.47
N VAL A 160 -10.35 14.69 -14.14
CA VAL A 160 -11.46 15.16 -14.98
C VAL A 160 -12.68 15.34 -14.09
N ASP A 161 -13.32 16.51 -14.15
CA ASP A 161 -14.56 16.71 -13.41
C ASP A 161 -15.64 15.71 -13.83
N GLY A 162 -16.42 15.23 -12.87
CA GLY A 162 -17.44 14.20 -13.05
C GLY A 162 -16.91 12.78 -13.20
N SER A 163 -15.59 12.57 -13.31
CA SER A 163 -15.01 11.23 -13.34
C SER A 163 -15.12 10.52 -11.99
N SER A 164 -15.20 9.19 -11.98
CA SER A 164 -15.20 8.40 -10.73
C SER A 164 -13.99 8.68 -9.83
N ALA A 165 -12.83 8.95 -10.42
CA ALA A 165 -11.64 9.38 -9.68
C ALA A 165 -11.83 10.73 -8.98
N SER A 166 -12.50 11.70 -9.61
CA SER A 166 -12.81 12.99 -8.99
C SER A 166 -13.80 12.86 -7.83
N PHE A 167 -14.76 11.92 -7.91
CA PHE A 167 -15.68 11.63 -6.80
C PHE A 167 -14.95 11.02 -5.60
N VAL A 168 -14.08 10.03 -5.83
CA VAL A 168 -13.23 9.46 -4.78
C VAL A 168 -12.34 10.55 -4.16
N ALA A 169 -11.74 11.41 -4.98
CA ALA A 169 -10.89 12.51 -4.52
C ALA A 169 -11.68 13.53 -3.67
N ARG A 170 -12.87 13.94 -4.10
CA ARG A 170 -13.76 14.85 -3.36
C ARG A 170 -14.06 14.31 -1.97
N PHE A 171 -14.47 13.05 -1.90
CA PHE A 171 -14.74 12.37 -0.65
C PHE A 171 -13.49 12.31 0.24
N ALA A 172 -12.35 11.88 -0.29
CA ALA A 172 -11.12 11.77 0.48
C ALA A 172 -10.62 13.13 1.00
N CYS A 173 -10.62 14.16 0.16
CA CYS A 173 -10.27 15.53 0.55
C CYS A 173 -11.19 16.04 1.65
N SER A 174 -12.51 15.82 1.56
CA SER A 174 -13.44 16.26 2.61
C SER A 174 -13.19 15.58 3.96
N ARG A 175 -12.74 14.31 3.95
CA ARG A 175 -12.34 13.60 5.19
C ARG A 175 -11.09 14.16 5.84
N ALA A 176 -10.23 14.81 5.06
CA ALA A 176 -9.07 15.54 5.55
C ALA A 176 -9.38 17.02 5.88
N GLY A 177 -10.65 17.46 5.80
CA GLY A 177 -11.03 18.87 6.00
C GLY A 177 -10.60 19.79 4.85
N LEU A 178 -10.31 19.23 3.68
CA LEU A 178 -9.87 19.94 2.49
C LEU A 178 -10.98 20.01 1.43
N LYS A 179 -10.90 21.00 0.55
CA LYS A 179 -11.75 21.10 -0.64
C LYS A 179 -10.93 20.66 -1.86
N LEU A 180 -11.50 19.80 -2.71
CA LEU A 180 -10.89 19.47 -3.99
C LEU A 180 -11.09 20.63 -4.97
N HIS A 181 -9.99 21.10 -5.56
CA HIS A 181 -9.97 22.03 -6.67
C HIS A 181 -9.68 21.26 -7.95
N VAL A 182 -10.66 21.09 -8.83
CA VAL A 182 -10.47 20.45 -10.15
C VAL A 182 -10.26 21.58 -11.16
N SER A 183 -9.30 21.42 -12.06
CA SER A 183 -9.10 22.38 -13.16
C SER A 183 -10.13 22.10 -14.24
N ASP A 184 -10.85 23.14 -14.67
CA ASP A 184 -11.83 23.08 -15.77
C ASP A 184 -11.16 22.89 -17.14
#